data_AF-A0A529ME70-F1
#
_entry.id   AF-A0A529ME70-F1
#
_cell.length_a   1.000
_cell.length_b   1.000
_cell.length_c   1.000
_cell.angle_alpha   90.00
_cell.angle_beta   90.00
_cell.angle_gamma   90.00
#
_symmetry.space_group_name_H-M   'P 1'
#
loop_
_entity.id
_entity.type
_entity.pdbx_description
1 polymer ?
#
loop_
_entity_poly.entity_id
_entity_poly.type
_entity_poly.pdbx_seq_one_letter_code
_entity_poly.pdbx_strand_id
1 'polypeptide(L)' 'MTDQVRTGGCQCGAVRFRINGKLGRPSICHCRMCQKQFGNFFGALVTVPKDGVEWTHEEPSYFQS' A
#
# COMPACT_ATOMS: atom_id res chain seq x y z
N MET A 1 18.44 -12.60 3.83
CA MET A 1 17.22 -12.04 4.45
C MET A 1 16.12 -12.22 3.44
N THR A 2 15.26 -13.19 3.73
CA THR A 2 14.44 -13.97 2.80
C THR A 2 13.49 -13.12 1.96
N ASP A 3 13.37 -13.50 0.69
CA ASP A 3 12.46 -12.92 -0.29
C ASP A 3 11.01 -13.30 0.08
N GLN A 4 10.44 -12.57 1.05
CA GLN A 4 9.23 -12.99 1.73
C GLN A 4 7.99 -12.35 1.10
N VAL A 5 7.17 -13.18 0.48
CA VAL A 5 5.88 -12.76 -0.09
C VAL A 5 4.96 -12.23 1.02
N ARG A 6 4.36 -11.07 0.80
CA ARG A 6 3.34 -10.46 1.67
C ARG A 6 2.02 -10.33 0.95
N THR A 7 0.91 -10.38 1.68
CA THR A 7 -0.43 -10.19 1.13
C THR A 7 -1.18 -9.14 1.92
N GLY A 8 -2.10 -8.43 1.27
CA GLY A 8 -2.95 -7.44 1.92
C GLY A 8 -4.12 -7.02 1.05
N GLY A 9 -4.89 -6.03 1.50
CA GLY A 9 -6.02 -5.50 0.74
C GLY A 9 -6.93 -4.58 1.55
N CYS A 10 -7.99 -4.06 0.92
CA CYS A 10 -9.00 -3.26 1.63
C CYS A 10 -9.75 -4.10 2.66
N GLN A 11 -10.33 -3.42 3.67
CA GLN A 11 -11.23 -4.05 4.64
C GLN A 11 -12.50 -4.60 3.97
N CYS A 12 -12.92 -3.98 2.86
CA CYS A 12 -14.07 -4.41 2.07
C CYS A 12 -13.91 -5.76 1.36
N GLY A 13 -12.67 -6.24 1.20
CA GLY A 13 -12.35 -7.45 0.45
C GLY A 13 -12.25 -7.30 -1.06
N ALA A 14 -12.80 -6.24 -1.65
CA ALA A 14 -12.76 -5.99 -3.10
C ALA A 14 -11.32 -5.88 -3.64
N VAL A 15 -10.45 -5.12 -2.98
CA VAL A 15 -9.05 -4.95 -3.40
C VAL A 15 -8.15 -5.91 -2.64
N ARG A 16 -7.37 -6.72 -3.38
CA ARG A 16 -6.36 -7.64 -2.84
C ARG A 16 -5.06 -7.55 -3.62
N PHE A 17 -3.95 -7.63 -2.89
CA PHE A 17 -2.61 -7.57 -3.49
C PHE A 17 -1.65 -8.58 -2.86
N ARG A 18 -0.62 -8.90 -3.62
CA ARG A 18 0.59 -9.62 -3.23
C ARG A 18 1.80 -8.74 -3.48
N ILE A 19 2.75 -8.72 -2.53
CA ILE A 19 4.03 -8.05 -2.65
C ILE A 19 5.14 -9.10 -2.73
N ASN A 20 5.95 -9.01 -3.78
CA ASN A 20 7.16 -9.77 -4.01
C ASN A 20 8.38 -8.84 -3.84
N GLY A 21 9.48 -9.37 -3.33
CA GLY A 21 10.69 -8.59 -3.09
C GLY A 21 10.75 -7.93 -1.71
N LYS A 22 11.89 -7.28 -1.46
CA LYS A 22 12.18 -6.63 -0.18
C LYS A 22 11.42 -5.32 -0.03
N LEU A 23 10.71 -5.17 1.08
CA LEU A 23 10.12 -3.89 1.48
C LEU A 23 11.20 -2.82 1.70
N GLY A 24 10.93 -1.62 1.23
CA GLY A 24 11.76 -0.45 1.46
C GLY A 24 11.52 0.19 2.83
N ARG A 25 11.83 1.48 2.93
CA ARG A 25 11.78 2.21 4.20
C ARG A 25 10.33 2.43 4.65
N PRO A 26 9.94 2.02 5.87
CA PRO A 26 8.67 2.43 6.47
C PRO A 26 8.72 3.93 6.82
N SER A 27 7.60 4.63 6.67
CA SER A 27 7.50 6.05 6.97
C SER A 27 6.11 6.43 7.48
N ILE A 28 6.06 7.54 8.21
CA ILE A 28 4.85 8.20 8.66
C ILE A 28 4.76 9.55 7.94
N CYS A 29 3.68 9.79 7.21
CA CYS A 29 3.46 11.02 6.46
C CYS A 29 2.36 11.89 7.11
N HIS A 30 2.66 13.17 7.32
CA HIS A 30 1.75 14.14 7.95
C HIS A 30 1.14 15.14 6.95
N CYS A 31 1.31 14.95 5.64
CA CYS A 31 0.75 15.87 4.67
C CYS A 31 -0.79 15.79 4.65
N ARG A 32 -1.44 16.87 4.19
CA ARG A 32 -2.92 16.93 4.13
C ARG A 32 -3.53 15.88 3.21
N MET A 33 -2.83 15.45 2.16
CA MET A 33 -3.32 14.40 1.26
C MET A 33 -3.38 13.05 1.97
N CYS A 34 -2.32 12.64 2.69
CA CYS A 34 -2.33 11.40 3.48
C CYS A 34 -3.35 11.46 4.61
N GLN A 35 -3.50 12.60 5.30
CA GLN A 35 -4.53 12.74 6.34
C GLN A 35 -5.94 12.49 5.79
N LYS A 36 -6.25 13.05 4.60
CA LYS A 36 -7.54 12.82 3.92
C LYS A 36 -7.71 11.37 3.48
N GLN A 37 -6.68 10.78 2.86
CA GLN A 37 -6.75 9.42 2.33
C GLN A 37 -7.00 8.37 3.42
N PHE A 38 -6.35 8.51 4.58
CA PHE A 38 -6.49 7.54 5.68
C PHE A 38 -7.57 7.93 6.70
N GLY A 39 -8.13 9.15 6.62
CA GLY A 39 -9.04 9.68 7.65
C GLY A 39 -8.39 9.74 9.04
N ASN A 40 -7.09 10.03 9.11
CA ASN A 40 -6.29 9.94 10.33
C ASN A 40 -5.28 11.10 10.44
N PHE A 41 -4.63 11.28 11.59
CA PHE A 41 -3.61 12.31 11.82
C PHE A 41 -2.35 12.14 10.94
N PHE A 42 -2.10 10.93 10.44
CA PHE A 42 -1.00 10.59 9.55
C PHE A 42 -1.33 9.36 8.69
N GLY A 43 -0.55 9.17 7.62
CA GLY A 43 -0.53 7.92 6.85
C GLY A 43 0.68 7.07 7.21
N ALA A 44 0.47 5.80 7.54
CA ALA A 44 1.55 4.82 7.69
C ALA A 44 1.81 4.14 6.34
N LEU A 45 3.05 4.25 5.85
CA LEU A 45 3.44 3.87 4.49
C LEU A 45 4.70 3.01 4.50
N VAL A 46 4.86 2.16 3.49
CA VAL A 46 6.10 1.45 3.22
C VAL A 46 6.32 1.39 1.71
N THR A 47 7.56 1.59 1.27
CA THR A 47 7.91 1.45 -0.14
C THR A 47 7.96 -0.02 -0.52
N VAL A 48 7.49 -0.34 -1.73
CA VAL A 48 7.58 -1.66 -2.35
C VAL A 48 8.36 -1.54 -3.65
N PRO A 49 8.98 -2.63 -4.15
CA PRO A 49 9.59 -2.62 -5.48
C PRO A 49 8.56 -2.24 -6.55
N LYS A 50 8.97 -1.49 -7.57
CA LYS A 50 8.08 -0.97 -8.62
C LYS A 50 7.28 -2.09 -9.31
N ASP A 51 7.96 -3.18 -9.64
CA ASP A 51 7.36 -4.36 -10.28
C ASP A 51 7.08 -5.48 -9.27
N GLY A 52 7.11 -5.15 -7.97
CA GLY A 52 6.92 -6.08 -6.86
C GLY A 52 5.49 -6.15 -6.36
N VAL A 53 4.53 -5.49 -7.00
CA VAL A 53 3.12 -5.51 -6.59
C VAL A 53 2.30 -6.22 -7.66
N GLU A 54 1.53 -7.20 -7.23
CA GLU A 54 0.57 -7.94 -8.05
C GLU A 54 -0.83 -7.76 -7.43
N TRP A 55 -1.80 -7.32 -8.23
CA TRP A 55 -3.20 -7.30 -7.82
C TRP A 55 -3.81 -8.68 -8.03
N THR A 56 -4.34 -9.28 -6.96
CA THR A 56 -4.88 -10.65 -6.98
C THR A 56 -6.41 -10.70 -6.99
N HIS A 57 -7.06 -9.54 -6.94
CA HIS A 57 -8.50 -9.34 -7.13
C HIS A 57 -8.72 -8.01 -7.87
N GLU A 58 -9.67 -7.18 -7.46
CA GLU A 58 -9.89 -5.85 -8.07
C GLU A 58 -8.73 -4.90 -7.75
N GLU A 59 -8.41 -4.04 -8.71
CA GLU A 59 -7.46 -2.95 -8.54
C GLU A 59 -8.12 -1.73 -7.89
N PRO A 60 -7.39 -0.92 -7.10
CA PRO A 60 -7.94 0.30 -6.54
C PRO A 60 -8.19 1.34 -7.65
N SER A 61 -9.24 2.14 -7.49
CA SER A 61 -9.45 3.33 -8.32
C SER A 61 -8.40 4.40 -8.00
N TYR A 62 -7.90 5.09 -9.04
CA TYR A 62 -6.96 6.18 -8.88
C TYR A 62 -7.67 7.51 -8.64
N PHE A 63 -7.21 8.25 -7.64
CA PHE A 63 -7.65 9.62 -7.35
C PHE A 63 -6.59 10.63 -7.77
N GLN A 64 -7.02 11.69 -8.46
CA GLN A 64 -6.20 12.85 -8.75
C GLN A 64 -6.96 14.10 -8.25
N SER A 65 -6.27 14.97 -7.52
CA SER A 65 -6.78 16.29 -7.12
C SER A 65 -6.71 17.30 -8.26
#